data_AF-A0A1T5GHD4-F1
#
_entry.id   AF-A0A1T5GHD4-F1
#
_cell.length_a   1.000
_cell.length_b   1.000
_cell.length_c   1.000
_cell.angle_alpha   90.00
_cell.angle_beta   90.00
_cell.angle_gamma   90.00
#
_symmetry.space_group_name_H-M   'P 1'
#
loop_
_entity.id
_entity.type
_entity.pdbx_description
1 polymer ?
#
loop_
_entity_poly.entity_id
_entity_poly.type
_entity_poly.pdbx_seq_one_letter_code
_entity_poly.pdbx_strand_id
1 'polypeptide(L)'
;MQENQVDVVKVNNQYNKFIILILCLFTLVGCTNQETTKKLEEKEESIETKQTEEISVEDQKRQEKAKNIEKNMIKLIDEESYLDVISYYKESFIQSPDLEIRPTDKTIELYNLAVQRYYEKAETFGPFGYEILTLDNGDLSENVKSFIYQKFSTDIEELEASIKKEKAEKEARKIEKAKNRIYIGMTKEQVLDTNWGEPDDINRTITASHQSEQWVYSDYGKYLYFEDGILVKIQD
;
A
#
# COMPACT_ATOMS: atom_id res chain seq x y z
N MET A 1 -13.53 6.83 44.96
CA MET A 1 -14.94 6.87 44.53
C MET A 1 -15.12 8.06 43.62
N GLN A 2 -15.03 7.83 42.31
CA GLN A 2 -15.51 8.70 41.25
C GLN A 2 -15.58 7.80 40.01
N GLU A 3 -16.79 7.35 39.71
CA GLU A 3 -17.14 6.59 38.52
C GLU A 3 -17.11 7.54 37.32
N ASN A 4 -16.25 7.27 36.33
CA ASN A 4 -16.34 7.90 35.02
C ASN A 4 -17.18 6.98 34.12
N GLN A 5 -18.46 7.31 33.97
CA GLN A 5 -19.30 6.79 32.89
C GLN A 5 -18.84 7.44 31.58
N VAL A 6 -18.44 6.61 30.62
CA VAL A 6 -18.14 7.03 29.25
C VAL A 6 -19.43 6.94 28.44
N ASP A 7 -19.84 8.09 27.91
CA ASP A 7 -20.97 8.29 27.01
C ASP A 7 -20.89 7.36 25.78
N VAL A 8 -21.88 6.47 25.67
CA VAL A 8 -22.12 5.66 24.48
C VAL A 8 -22.73 6.56 23.41
N VAL A 9 -21.95 6.82 22.37
CA VAL A 9 -22.34 7.55 21.16
C VAL A 9 -23.59 6.93 20.54
N LYS A 10 -24.66 7.72 20.48
CA LYS A 10 -25.89 7.47 19.72
C LYS A 10 -25.56 7.24 18.24
N VAL A 11 -25.64 5.99 17.78
CA VAL A 11 -25.64 5.69 16.34
C VAL A 11 -27.04 5.98 15.77
N ASN A 12 -27.02 6.87 14.79
CA ASN A 12 -28.16 7.50 14.12
C ASN A 12 -28.94 6.48 13.28
N ASN A 13 -30.15 6.12 13.71
CA ASN A 13 -31.06 5.22 12.99
C ASN A 13 -31.86 6.00 11.95
N GLN A 14 -31.29 6.21 10.75
CA GLN A 14 -31.97 6.84 9.61
C GLN A 14 -32.38 5.87 8.49
N TYR A 15 -32.07 4.58 8.61
CA TYR A 15 -32.34 3.62 7.52
C TYR A 15 -33.66 2.84 7.66
N ASN A 16 -34.36 2.92 8.80
CA ASN A 16 -35.61 2.18 9.04
C ASN A 16 -36.91 2.95 8.72
N LYS A 17 -36.84 4.17 8.17
CA LYS A 17 -38.03 4.93 7.74
C LYS A 17 -38.29 4.93 6.23
N PHE A 18 -37.38 4.38 5.42
CA PHE A 18 -37.53 4.35 3.97
C PHE A 18 -38.18 3.06 3.41
N ILE A 19 -38.23 1.99 4.21
CA ILE A 19 -38.70 0.67 3.74
C ILE A 19 -40.22 0.46 3.93
N ILE A 20 -40.92 1.34 4.67
CA ILE A 20 -42.36 1.17 4.98
C ILE A 20 -43.27 2.19 4.24
N LEU A 21 -42.74 2.95 3.27
CA LEU A 21 -43.53 3.92 2.50
C LEU A 21 -43.61 3.64 0.98
N ILE A 22 -43.29 2.42 0.54
CA ILE A 22 -43.46 1.98 -0.85
C ILE A 22 -44.43 0.81 -0.88
N LEU A 23 -45.66 1.02 -0.41
CA LEU A 23 -46.69 -0.02 -0.42
C LEU A 23 -48.12 0.53 -0.51
N CYS A 24 -48.36 1.66 -1.19
CA CYS A 24 -49.74 2.17 -1.35
C CYS A 24 -50.05 3.14 -2.52
N LEU A 25 -49.22 3.30 -3.54
CA LEU A 25 -49.55 4.24 -4.63
C LEU A 25 -49.20 3.68 -6.02
N PHE A 26 -49.95 2.69 -6.49
CA PHE A 26 -50.26 2.54 -7.93
C PHE A 26 -51.59 1.78 -8.09
N THR A 27 -52.70 2.45 -7.78
CA THR A 27 -53.96 2.16 -8.45
C THR A 27 -54.36 3.41 -9.25
N LEU A 28 -54.75 3.16 -10.50
CA LEU A 28 -55.19 4.12 -11.53
C LEU A 28 -54.10 4.79 -12.36
N VAL A 29 -53.65 4.09 -13.41
CA VAL A 29 -53.84 4.58 -14.79
C VAL A 29 -54.18 3.37 -15.66
N GLY A 30 -55.40 3.34 -16.16
CA GLY A 30 -55.82 2.43 -17.22
C GLY A 30 -55.40 2.94 -18.60
N CYS A 31 -55.29 1.97 -19.50
CA CYS A 31 -55.32 2.09 -20.97
C CYS A 31 -54.17 2.86 -21.63
N THR A 32 -53.21 2.14 -22.23
CA THR A 32 -53.20 1.80 -23.67
C THR A 32 -51.77 1.42 -24.10
N ASN A 33 -51.57 0.13 -24.37
CA ASN A 33 -50.73 -0.46 -25.43
C ASN A 33 -50.16 -1.79 -24.92
N GLN A 34 -50.96 -2.84 -25.08
CA GLN A 34 -50.59 -4.23 -24.75
C GLN A 34 -49.35 -4.72 -25.54
N GLU A 35 -48.98 -4.02 -26.62
CA GLU A 35 -47.81 -4.31 -27.45
C GLU A 35 -46.55 -3.56 -26.99
N THR A 36 -46.70 -2.39 -26.34
CA THR A 36 -45.57 -1.64 -25.77
C THR A 36 -45.18 -2.20 -24.40
N THR A 37 -46.14 -2.60 -23.57
CA THR A 37 -45.86 -3.28 -22.30
C THR A 37 -45.23 -4.65 -22.52
N LYS A 38 -45.68 -5.45 -23.49
CA LYS A 38 -45.01 -6.71 -23.86
C LYS A 38 -43.56 -6.52 -24.33
N LYS A 39 -43.30 -5.49 -25.14
CA LYS A 39 -41.93 -5.17 -25.60
C LYS A 39 -41.06 -4.56 -24.51
N LEU A 40 -41.64 -3.93 -23.49
CA LEU A 40 -40.92 -3.42 -22.33
C LEU A 40 -40.65 -4.56 -21.35
N GLU A 41 -41.62 -5.45 -21.11
CA GLU A 41 -41.48 -6.65 -20.28
C GLU A 41 -40.53 -7.67 -20.90
N GLU A 42 -40.60 -7.97 -22.21
CA GLU A 42 -39.65 -8.86 -22.89
C GLU A 42 -38.24 -8.25 -22.94
N LYS A 43 -38.13 -6.91 -22.95
CA LYS A 43 -36.84 -6.22 -22.96
C LYS A 43 -36.26 -6.11 -21.55
N GLU A 44 -37.07 -5.86 -20.53
CA GLU A 44 -36.69 -5.92 -19.12
C GLU A 44 -36.35 -7.35 -18.71
N GLU A 45 -37.14 -8.36 -19.10
CA GLU A 45 -36.84 -9.78 -18.90
C GLU A 45 -35.56 -10.17 -19.66
N SER A 46 -35.32 -9.68 -20.88
CA SER A 46 -34.06 -9.96 -21.60
C SER A 46 -32.83 -9.23 -21.01
N ILE A 47 -33.02 -8.08 -20.37
CA ILE A 47 -31.96 -7.30 -19.71
C ILE A 47 -31.69 -7.87 -18.32
N GLU A 48 -32.72 -8.26 -17.58
CA GLU A 48 -32.66 -8.90 -16.27
C GLU A 48 -32.11 -10.33 -16.42
N THR A 49 -32.50 -11.10 -17.44
CA THR A 49 -31.93 -12.42 -17.72
C THR A 49 -30.46 -12.31 -18.15
N LYS A 50 -30.08 -11.31 -18.96
CA LYS A 50 -28.66 -11.05 -19.29
C LYS A 50 -27.84 -10.56 -18.11
N GLN A 51 -28.39 -9.68 -17.26
CA GLN A 51 -27.70 -9.19 -16.05
C GLN A 51 -27.65 -10.24 -14.94
N THR A 52 -28.60 -11.17 -14.88
CA THR A 52 -28.63 -12.27 -13.92
C THR A 52 -27.74 -13.44 -14.38
N GLU A 53 -27.57 -13.66 -15.69
CA GLU A 53 -26.61 -14.64 -16.23
C GLU A 53 -25.15 -14.17 -16.16
N GLU A 54 -24.86 -12.85 -16.26
CA GLU A 54 -23.50 -12.32 -16.05
C GLU A 54 -23.03 -12.40 -14.58
N ILE A 55 -23.96 -12.46 -13.62
CA ILE A 55 -23.68 -12.80 -12.20
C ILE A 55 -23.39 -14.32 -12.03
N SER A 56 -23.48 -15.16 -13.07
CA SER A 56 -23.44 -16.62 -12.92
C SER A 56 -22.08 -17.30 -13.18
N VAL A 57 -21.17 -16.78 -14.01
CA VAL A 57 -19.97 -17.55 -14.43
C VAL A 57 -18.70 -17.06 -13.75
N GLU A 58 -18.49 -15.75 -13.66
CA GLU A 58 -17.31 -15.18 -13.02
C GLU A 58 -17.33 -15.41 -11.49
N ASP A 59 -18.51 -15.34 -10.86
CA ASP A 59 -18.68 -15.70 -9.45
C ASP A 59 -18.39 -17.19 -9.17
N GLN A 60 -18.82 -18.09 -10.06
CA GLN A 60 -18.52 -19.51 -9.94
C GLN A 60 -17.02 -19.80 -10.09
N LYS A 61 -16.38 -19.16 -11.08
CA LYS A 61 -14.94 -19.27 -11.32
C LYS A 61 -14.12 -18.72 -10.14
N ARG A 62 -14.56 -17.61 -9.54
CA ARG A 62 -13.98 -17.07 -8.31
C ARG A 62 -14.11 -18.03 -7.14
N GLN A 63 -15.30 -18.58 -6.91
CA GLN A 63 -15.54 -19.56 -5.85
C GLN A 63 -14.74 -20.85 -6.05
N GLU A 64 -14.62 -21.33 -7.29
CA GLU A 64 -13.82 -22.51 -7.63
C GLU A 64 -12.32 -22.26 -7.37
N LYS A 65 -11.80 -21.09 -7.76
CA LYS A 65 -10.41 -20.71 -7.47
C LYS A 65 -10.16 -20.61 -5.96
N ALA A 66 -11.07 -20.02 -5.19
CA ALA A 66 -10.99 -19.99 -3.72
C ALA A 66 -10.99 -21.40 -3.10
N LYS A 67 -11.86 -22.31 -3.57
CA LYS A 67 -11.90 -23.71 -3.11
C LYS A 67 -10.62 -24.48 -3.46
N ASN A 68 -10.05 -24.25 -4.63
CA ASN A 68 -8.79 -24.87 -5.04
C ASN A 68 -7.62 -24.39 -4.17
N ILE A 69 -7.58 -23.09 -3.84
CA ILE A 69 -6.59 -22.54 -2.90
C ILE A 69 -6.75 -23.20 -1.53
N GLU A 70 -7.96 -23.26 -0.98
CA GLU A 70 -8.24 -23.91 0.30
C GLU A 70 -7.77 -25.37 0.31
N LYS A 71 -8.11 -26.15 -0.72
CA LYS A 71 -7.70 -27.55 -0.84
C LYS A 71 -6.18 -27.72 -0.87
N ASN A 72 -5.47 -26.85 -1.58
CA ASN A 72 -4.01 -26.87 -1.64
C ASN A 72 -3.39 -26.52 -0.29
N MET A 73 -3.94 -25.52 0.42
CA MET A 73 -3.49 -25.18 1.76
C MET A 73 -3.68 -26.34 2.74
N ILE A 74 -4.84 -27.01 2.72
CA ILE A 74 -5.10 -28.20 3.56
C ILE A 74 -4.05 -29.27 3.28
N LYS A 75 -3.81 -29.59 2.00
CA LYS A 75 -2.80 -30.60 1.62
C LYS A 75 -1.42 -30.27 2.18
N LEU A 76 -0.97 -29.02 2.04
CA LEU A 76 0.33 -28.58 2.55
C LEU A 76 0.39 -28.63 4.09
N ILE A 77 -0.71 -28.34 4.78
CA ILE A 77 -0.81 -28.47 6.25
C ILE A 77 -0.70 -29.93 6.68
N ASP A 78 -1.38 -30.85 5.98
CA ASP A 78 -1.29 -32.29 6.24
C ASP A 78 0.15 -32.83 6.04
N GLU A 79 0.91 -32.20 5.15
CA GLU A 79 2.33 -32.47 4.91
C GLU A 79 3.28 -31.73 5.89
N GLU A 80 2.73 -30.98 6.86
CA GLU A 80 3.44 -30.09 7.79
C GLU A 80 4.30 -28.99 7.12
N SER A 81 4.01 -28.68 5.84
CA SER A 81 4.69 -27.67 5.03
C SER A 81 4.13 -26.27 5.28
N TYR A 82 4.21 -25.79 6.53
CA TYR A 82 3.60 -24.53 6.95
C TYR A 82 4.16 -23.29 6.24
N LEU A 83 5.46 -23.27 5.95
CA LEU A 83 6.08 -22.17 5.22
C LEU A 83 5.53 -22.05 3.80
N ASP A 84 5.27 -23.18 3.15
CA ASP A 84 4.69 -23.21 1.80
C ASP A 84 3.25 -22.70 1.81
N VAL A 85 2.46 -23.00 2.86
CA VAL A 85 1.11 -22.42 3.04
C VAL A 85 1.17 -20.90 3.16
N ILE A 86 2.10 -20.37 3.95
CA ILE A 86 2.28 -18.93 4.15
C ILE A 86 2.65 -18.26 2.83
N SER A 87 3.64 -18.80 2.12
CA SER A 87 4.07 -18.28 0.82
C SER A 87 2.93 -18.35 -0.20
N TYR A 88 2.24 -19.48 -0.29
CA TYR A 88 1.13 -19.68 -1.21
C TYR A 88 -0.04 -18.72 -0.94
N TYR A 89 -0.36 -18.47 0.33
CA TYR A 89 -1.37 -17.49 0.73
C TYR A 89 -0.98 -16.07 0.28
N LYS A 90 0.27 -15.67 0.57
CA LYS A 90 0.80 -14.35 0.17
C LYS A 90 0.77 -14.17 -1.34
N GLU A 91 1.21 -15.16 -2.10
CA GLU A 91 1.19 -15.13 -3.56
C GLU A 91 -0.25 -15.05 -4.10
N SER A 92 -1.18 -15.79 -3.49
CA SER A 92 -2.57 -15.88 -3.96
C SER A 92 -3.41 -14.63 -3.67
N PHE A 93 -3.18 -13.96 -2.53
CA PHE A 93 -4.09 -12.91 -2.05
C PHE A 93 -3.43 -11.55 -1.77
N ILE A 94 -2.12 -11.50 -1.50
CA ILE A 94 -1.42 -10.28 -1.09
C ILE A 94 -0.58 -9.70 -2.23
N GLN A 95 0.20 -10.54 -2.91
CA GLN A 95 1.18 -10.13 -3.92
C GLN A 95 0.64 -10.20 -5.36
N SER A 96 -0.39 -11.00 -5.61
CA SER A 96 -1.08 -11.05 -6.91
C SER A 96 -2.44 -10.36 -6.78
N PRO A 97 -2.56 -9.07 -7.13
CA PRO A 97 -3.80 -8.31 -7.04
C PRO A 97 -4.71 -8.61 -8.23
N ASP A 98 -5.00 -9.90 -8.47
CA ASP A 98 -6.19 -10.27 -9.20
C ASP A 98 -7.37 -9.95 -8.27
N LEU A 99 -7.75 -8.65 -8.23
CA LEU A 99 -8.69 -7.96 -7.32
C LEU A 99 -10.07 -8.61 -7.18
N GLU A 100 -10.31 -9.66 -7.95
CA GLU A 100 -11.55 -10.41 -8.04
C GLU A 100 -11.68 -11.48 -6.96
N ILE A 101 -10.58 -12.00 -6.39
CA ILE A 101 -10.62 -13.12 -5.43
C ILE A 101 -10.10 -12.69 -4.07
N ARG A 102 -11.02 -12.65 -3.10
CA ARG A 102 -10.72 -12.36 -1.71
C ARG A 102 -10.51 -13.67 -0.94
N PRO A 103 -9.65 -13.66 0.09
CA PRO A 103 -9.56 -14.79 0.99
C PRO A 103 -10.92 -15.04 1.65
N THR A 104 -11.28 -16.31 1.78
CA THR A 104 -12.44 -16.74 2.57
C THR A 104 -12.04 -16.88 4.04
N ASP A 105 -13.02 -16.84 4.95
CA ASP A 105 -12.79 -17.09 6.38
C ASP A 105 -11.98 -18.38 6.62
N LYS A 106 -12.26 -19.42 5.82
CA LYS A 106 -11.55 -20.70 5.95
C LYS A 106 -10.09 -20.59 5.52
N THR A 107 -9.80 -19.91 4.41
CA THR A 107 -8.40 -19.69 3.98
C THR A 107 -7.63 -18.83 4.98
N ILE A 108 -8.28 -17.84 5.60
CA ILE A 108 -7.69 -17.01 6.67
C ILE A 108 -7.39 -17.88 7.90
N GLU A 109 -8.31 -18.76 8.30
CA GLU A 109 -8.10 -19.71 9.41
C GLU A 109 -6.90 -20.62 9.14
N LEU A 110 -6.81 -21.20 7.93
CA LEU A 110 -5.69 -22.07 7.53
C LEU A 110 -4.36 -21.31 7.50
N TYR A 111 -4.37 -20.05 7.04
CA TYR A 111 -3.22 -19.16 7.07
C TYR A 111 -2.74 -18.91 8.51
N ASN A 112 -3.65 -18.51 9.40
CA ASN A 112 -3.34 -18.31 10.82
C ASN A 112 -2.78 -19.57 11.49
N LEU A 113 -3.39 -20.72 11.22
CA LEU A 113 -2.92 -22.01 11.71
C LEU A 113 -1.50 -22.28 11.22
N ALA A 114 -1.22 -22.13 9.92
CA ALA A 114 0.11 -22.36 9.37
C ALA A 114 1.16 -21.42 9.96
N VAL A 115 0.85 -20.12 10.08
CA VAL A 115 1.74 -19.15 10.73
C VAL A 115 2.04 -19.56 12.17
N GLN A 116 1.01 -19.90 12.95
CA GLN A 116 1.20 -20.36 14.33
C GLN A 116 2.09 -21.61 14.38
N ARG A 117 1.81 -22.65 13.58
CA ARG A 117 2.58 -23.90 13.56
C ARG A 117 4.02 -23.72 13.12
N TYR A 118 4.25 -22.86 12.14
CA TYR A 118 5.60 -22.48 11.71
C TYR A 118 6.38 -21.88 12.88
N TYR A 119 5.80 -20.90 13.58
CA TYR A 119 6.45 -20.23 14.71
C TYR A 119 6.49 -21.05 15.99
N GLU A 120 5.61 -22.03 16.19
CA GLU A 120 5.75 -23.03 17.26
C GLU A 120 7.08 -23.79 17.13
N LYS A 121 7.46 -24.15 15.90
CA LYS A 121 8.69 -24.90 15.59
C LYS A 121 9.93 -24.02 15.40
N ALA A 122 9.76 -22.75 15.03
CA ALA A 122 10.88 -21.85 14.79
C ALA A 122 11.69 -21.59 16.07
N GLU A 123 13.02 -21.58 15.93
CA GLU A 123 13.96 -21.25 17.01
C GLU A 123 14.33 -19.77 17.03
N THR A 124 14.25 -19.09 15.87
CA THR A 124 14.63 -17.69 15.70
C THR A 124 13.58 -16.95 14.87
N PHE A 125 13.54 -15.63 15.02
CA PHE A 125 12.73 -14.74 14.21
C PHE A 125 13.60 -13.88 13.29
N GLY A 126 13.27 -13.89 12.00
CA GLY A 126 14.07 -13.23 10.96
C GLY A 126 13.25 -12.28 10.07
N PRO A 127 13.88 -11.72 9.02
CA PRO A 127 13.24 -10.77 8.11
C PRO A 127 11.93 -11.24 7.51
N PHE A 128 11.83 -12.53 7.16
CA PHE A 128 10.59 -13.11 6.63
C PHE A 128 9.44 -13.05 7.65
N GLY A 129 9.72 -13.26 8.93
CA GLY A 129 8.72 -13.14 9.98
C GLY A 129 8.28 -11.72 10.23
N TYR A 130 9.23 -10.78 10.16
CA TYR A 130 8.90 -9.37 10.25
C TYR A 130 7.99 -8.94 9.09
N GLU A 131 8.23 -9.46 7.88
CA GLU A 131 7.36 -9.23 6.73
C GLU A 131 5.94 -9.76 6.98
N ILE A 132 5.79 -10.95 7.57
CA ILE A 132 4.48 -11.50 7.94
C ILE A 132 3.75 -10.58 8.93
N LEU A 133 4.44 -10.06 9.95
CA LEU A 133 3.80 -9.19 10.95
C LEU A 133 3.44 -7.80 10.38
N THR A 134 4.22 -7.28 9.43
CA THR A 134 4.12 -5.88 8.99
C THR A 134 3.38 -5.69 7.67
N LEU A 135 3.36 -6.70 6.80
CA LEU A 135 2.67 -6.67 5.50
C LEU A 135 1.37 -7.49 5.50
N ASP A 136 0.89 -7.90 6.68
CA ASP A 136 -0.41 -8.52 6.83
C ASP A 136 -1.53 -7.50 6.55
N ASN A 137 -2.48 -7.86 5.69
CA ASN A 137 -3.63 -7.04 5.32
C ASN A 137 -4.77 -7.11 6.37
N GLY A 138 -4.48 -7.52 7.60
CA GLY A 138 -5.47 -7.73 8.67
C GLY A 138 -5.98 -9.17 8.78
N ASP A 139 -5.43 -10.10 8.01
CA ASP A 139 -5.82 -11.51 8.03
C ASP A 139 -5.17 -12.28 9.18
N LEU A 140 -4.00 -11.83 9.65
CA LEU A 140 -3.31 -12.41 10.80
C LEU A 140 -4.00 -11.98 12.09
N SER A 141 -4.53 -12.96 12.81
CA SER A 141 -5.27 -12.76 14.05
C SER A 141 -4.38 -12.22 15.17
N GLU A 142 -4.97 -11.41 16.04
CA GLU A 142 -4.27 -10.82 17.19
C GLU A 142 -3.69 -11.87 18.15
N ASN A 143 -4.33 -13.04 18.25
CA ASN A 143 -3.81 -14.14 19.09
C ASN A 143 -2.49 -14.69 18.54
N VAL A 144 -2.40 -14.89 17.21
CA VAL A 144 -1.18 -15.38 16.56
C VAL A 144 -0.07 -14.31 16.61
N LYS A 145 -0.41 -13.04 16.36
CA LYS A 145 0.54 -11.93 16.55
C LYS A 145 1.09 -11.91 17.98
N SER A 146 0.21 -11.92 18.97
CA SER A 146 0.58 -11.88 20.39
C SER A 146 1.50 -13.06 20.76
N PHE A 147 1.20 -14.26 20.26
CA PHE A 147 2.05 -15.43 20.43
C PHE A 147 3.46 -15.22 19.87
N ILE A 148 3.57 -14.72 18.64
CA ILE A 148 4.86 -14.46 17.98
C ILE A 148 5.64 -13.40 18.75
N TYR A 149 5.01 -12.27 19.09
CA TYR A 149 5.65 -11.20 19.87
C TYR A 149 6.13 -11.69 21.23
N GLN A 150 5.35 -12.52 21.92
CA GLN A 150 5.76 -13.08 23.21
C GLN A 150 6.95 -14.04 23.07
N LYS A 151 6.96 -14.88 22.03
CA LYS A 151 8.01 -15.87 21.82
C LYS A 151 9.33 -15.24 21.36
N PHE A 152 9.25 -14.18 20.54
CA PHE A 152 10.39 -13.59 19.84
C PHE A 152 10.61 -12.10 20.12
N SER A 153 10.20 -11.60 21.29
CA SER A 153 10.25 -10.16 21.61
C SER A 153 11.63 -9.55 21.36
N THR A 154 12.69 -10.22 21.83
CA THR A 154 14.08 -9.74 21.66
C THR A 154 14.49 -9.70 20.19
N ASP A 155 14.29 -10.80 19.45
CA ASP A 155 14.64 -10.88 18.02
C ASP A 155 13.91 -9.80 17.21
N ILE A 156 12.63 -9.55 17.53
CA ILE A 156 11.81 -8.53 16.90
C ILE A 156 12.37 -7.14 17.18
N GLU A 157 12.66 -6.81 18.45
CA GLU A 157 13.23 -5.51 18.83
C GLU A 157 14.58 -5.24 18.17
N GLU A 158 15.47 -6.25 18.14
CA GLU A 158 16.77 -6.16 17.47
C GLU A 158 16.62 -5.95 15.96
N LEU A 159 15.70 -6.68 15.33
CA LEU A 159 15.42 -6.55 13.90
C LEU A 159 14.84 -5.18 13.57
N GLU A 160 13.87 -4.68 14.35
CA GLU A 160 13.31 -3.33 14.20
C GLU A 160 14.39 -2.24 14.32
N ALA A 161 15.28 -2.37 15.31
CA ALA A 161 16.41 -1.46 15.50
C ALA A 161 17.36 -1.49 14.28
N SER A 162 17.65 -2.68 13.76
CA SER A 162 18.52 -2.86 12.60
C SER A 162 17.91 -2.23 11.33
N ILE A 163 16.62 -2.46 11.07
CA ILE A 163 15.89 -1.89 9.93
C ILE A 163 15.83 -0.37 10.03
N LYS A 164 15.55 0.17 11.23
CA LYS A 164 15.52 1.61 11.47
C LYS A 164 16.89 2.24 11.20
N LYS A 165 17.96 1.61 11.67
CA LYS A 165 19.33 2.05 11.43
C LYS A 165 19.67 2.03 9.93
N GLU A 166 19.38 0.94 9.24
CA GLU A 166 19.64 0.83 7.79
C GLU A 166 18.89 1.91 7.00
N LYS A 167 17.62 2.15 7.34
CA LYS A 167 16.82 3.21 6.71
C LYS A 167 17.43 4.59 6.92
N ALA A 168 17.86 4.90 8.14
CA ALA A 168 18.52 6.17 8.47
C ALA A 168 19.84 6.33 7.71
N GLU A 169 20.67 5.29 7.66
CA GLU A 169 21.93 5.31 6.90
C GLU A 169 21.69 5.45 5.39
N LYS A 170 20.69 4.77 4.84
CA LYS A 170 20.32 4.88 3.42
C LYS A 170 19.91 6.29 3.07
N GLU A 171 19.13 6.95 3.93
CA GLU A 171 18.72 8.34 3.72
C GLU A 171 19.89 9.30 3.87
N ALA A 172 20.74 9.13 4.89
CA ALA A 172 21.98 9.89 5.03
C ALA A 172 22.88 9.76 3.79
N ARG A 173 23.05 8.54 3.25
CA ARG A 173 23.79 8.30 2.00
C ARG A 173 23.18 9.00 0.79
N LYS A 174 21.85 9.12 0.69
CA LYS A 174 21.20 9.86 -0.39
C LYS A 174 21.45 11.36 -0.26
N ILE A 175 21.30 11.90 0.95
CA ILE A 175 21.58 13.32 1.24
C ILE A 175 23.03 13.65 0.91
N GLU A 176 23.96 12.81 1.35
CA GLU A 176 25.40 12.95 1.07
C GLU A 176 25.70 12.92 -0.43
N LYS A 177 25.08 11.99 -1.17
CA LYS A 177 25.21 11.95 -2.64
C LYS A 177 24.62 13.18 -3.30
N ALA A 178 23.51 13.70 -2.81
CA ALA A 178 22.90 14.92 -3.35
C ALA A 178 23.81 16.14 -3.11
N LYS A 179 24.42 16.23 -1.92
CA LYS A 179 25.41 17.27 -1.57
C LYS A 179 26.70 17.18 -2.37
N ASN A 180 27.02 16.08 -3.04
CA ASN A 180 28.20 15.99 -3.92
C ASN A 180 27.92 16.39 -5.38
N ARG A 181 26.69 16.81 -5.71
CA ARG A 181 26.30 17.12 -7.09
C ARG A 181 26.10 18.62 -7.27
N ILE A 182 26.78 19.17 -8.27
CA ILE A 182 26.50 20.49 -8.83
C ILE A 182 25.69 20.33 -10.11
N TYR A 183 24.65 21.14 -10.30
CA TYR A 183 23.84 21.14 -11.52
C TYR A 183 23.41 22.56 -11.91
N ILE A 184 23.26 22.78 -13.22
CA ILE A 184 22.78 24.05 -13.78
C ILE A 184 21.39 24.39 -13.20
N GLY A 185 21.20 25.63 -12.78
CA GLY A 185 20.00 26.14 -12.13
C GLY A 185 20.12 26.32 -10.62
N MET A 186 21.18 25.82 -9.99
CA MET A 186 21.44 26.07 -8.57
C MET A 186 21.71 27.56 -8.28
N THR A 187 21.24 28.08 -7.15
CA THR A 187 21.69 29.38 -6.64
C THR A 187 23.10 29.27 -6.06
N LYS A 188 23.75 30.41 -5.82
CA LYS A 188 25.05 30.45 -5.15
C LYS A 188 25.02 29.80 -3.77
N GLU A 189 23.98 30.06 -2.97
CA GLU A 189 23.80 29.47 -1.64
C GLU A 189 23.63 27.95 -1.73
N GLN A 190 22.88 27.45 -2.71
CA GLN A 190 22.74 26.01 -2.91
C GLN A 190 24.06 25.33 -3.31
N VAL A 191 24.92 26.02 -4.06
CA VAL A 191 26.28 25.53 -4.36
C VAL A 191 27.14 25.53 -3.10
N LEU A 192 27.08 26.58 -2.27
CA LEU A 192 27.81 26.66 -1.01
C LEU A 192 27.37 25.60 0.01
N ASP A 193 26.08 25.24 0.02
CA ASP A 193 25.52 24.19 0.88
C ASP A 193 25.89 22.75 0.45
N THR A 194 26.55 22.61 -0.70
CA THR A 194 27.11 21.33 -1.17
C THR A 194 28.45 21.03 -0.49
N ASN A 195 28.95 19.81 -0.69
CA ASN A 195 30.29 19.42 -0.26
C ASN A 195 31.41 20.08 -1.07
N TRP A 196 31.09 20.82 -2.14
CA TRP A 196 32.08 21.64 -2.84
C TRP A 196 32.46 22.86 -2.00
N GLY A 197 31.53 23.38 -1.19
CA GLY A 197 31.78 24.51 -0.29
C GLY A 197 32.10 25.82 -1.03
N GLU A 198 32.93 26.66 -0.41
CA GLU A 198 33.38 27.92 -1.01
C GLU A 198 34.37 27.67 -2.16
N PRO A 199 34.32 28.47 -3.24
CA PRO A 199 35.31 28.39 -4.31
C PRO A 199 36.67 28.93 -3.86
N ASP A 200 37.73 28.52 -4.54
CA ASP A 200 39.08 29.07 -4.30
C ASP A 200 39.19 30.54 -4.69
N ASP A 201 38.47 30.93 -5.74
CA ASP A 201 38.45 32.30 -6.26
C ASP A 201 37.13 32.64 -6.96
N ILE A 202 36.78 33.93 -6.96
CA ILE A 202 35.56 34.47 -7.57
C ILE A 202 35.91 35.68 -8.46
N ASN A 203 35.76 35.49 -9.78
CA ASN A 203 35.85 36.57 -10.75
C ASN A 203 34.47 37.17 -10.99
N ARG A 204 34.25 38.42 -10.59
CA ARG A 204 32.93 39.09 -10.67
C ARG A 204 32.92 40.25 -11.66
N THR A 205 31.89 40.31 -12.50
CA THR A 205 31.59 41.43 -13.41
C THR A 205 30.19 41.98 -13.11
N ILE A 206 30.09 43.30 -12.99
CA ILE A 206 28.82 44.02 -12.81
C ILE A 206 28.71 45.06 -13.91
N THR A 207 27.57 45.07 -14.59
CA THR A 207 27.20 46.10 -15.56
C THR A 207 25.93 46.80 -15.10
N ALA A 208 25.51 47.85 -15.82
CA ALA A 208 24.26 48.54 -15.51
C ALA A 208 23.00 47.66 -15.61
N SER A 209 23.07 46.53 -16.34
CA SER A 209 21.92 45.68 -16.66
C SER A 209 22.07 44.22 -16.24
N HIS A 210 23.25 43.79 -15.78
CA HIS A 210 23.54 42.37 -15.56
C HIS A 210 24.70 42.15 -14.59
N GLN A 211 24.64 41.06 -13.82
CA GLN A 211 25.73 40.57 -12.98
C GLN A 211 26.11 39.13 -13.37
N SER A 212 27.41 38.91 -13.57
CA SER A 212 27.97 37.58 -13.82
C SER A 212 29.16 37.28 -12.92
N GLU A 213 29.29 36.03 -12.49
CA GLU A 213 30.40 35.53 -11.67
C GLU A 213 30.96 34.24 -12.26
N GLN A 214 32.27 34.05 -12.19
CA GLN A 214 32.93 32.77 -12.40
C GLN A 214 33.58 32.35 -11.09
N TRP A 215 33.21 31.17 -10.60
CA TRP A 215 33.75 30.55 -9.41
C TRP A 215 34.72 29.45 -9.81
N VAL A 216 35.92 29.46 -9.21
CA VAL A 216 37.00 28.51 -9.49
C VAL A 216 37.03 27.44 -8.40
N TYR A 217 36.95 26.17 -8.80
CA TYR A 217 37.10 25.01 -7.92
C TYR A 217 38.25 24.14 -8.42
N SER A 218 39.45 24.43 -7.95
CA SER A 218 40.72 23.82 -8.37
C SER A 218 40.78 22.34 -7.98
N ASP A 219 40.33 22.00 -6.78
CA ASP A 219 40.26 20.61 -6.28
C ASP A 219 39.38 19.71 -7.15
N TYR A 220 38.37 20.29 -7.78
CA TYR A 220 37.47 19.59 -8.69
C TYR A 220 37.90 19.74 -10.17
N GLY A 221 38.84 20.64 -10.47
CA GLY A 221 39.23 21.01 -11.83
C GLY A 221 38.04 21.56 -12.62
N LYS A 222 37.20 22.40 -12.00
CA LYS A 222 35.95 22.90 -12.59
C LYS A 222 35.77 24.39 -12.40
N TYR A 223 35.04 24.99 -13.33
CA TYR A 223 34.60 26.38 -13.26
C TYR A 223 33.07 26.46 -13.32
N LEU A 224 32.48 27.22 -12.40
CA LEU A 224 31.04 27.46 -12.34
C LEU A 224 30.75 28.90 -12.74
N TYR A 225 29.83 29.09 -13.68
CA TYR A 225 29.45 30.41 -14.16
C TYR A 225 28.03 30.74 -13.72
N PHE A 226 27.88 31.87 -13.02
CA PHE A 226 26.61 32.36 -12.53
C PHE A 226 26.18 33.60 -13.29
N GLU A 227 24.90 33.66 -13.60
CA GLU A 227 24.20 34.84 -14.14
C GLU A 227 23.08 35.20 -13.16
N ASP A 228 23.10 36.44 -12.67
CA ASP A 228 22.14 36.97 -11.68
C ASP A 228 21.92 36.03 -10.47
N GLY A 229 23.01 35.38 -10.04
CA GLY A 229 23.04 34.47 -8.89
C GLY A 229 22.65 33.01 -9.17
N ILE A 230 22.37 32.65 -10.42
CA ILE A 230 21.98 31.30 -10.84
C ILE A 230 23.08 30.67 -11.68
N LEU A 231 23.47 29.43 -11.35
CA LEU A 231 24.47 28.65 -12.08
C LEU A 231 23.95 28.32 -13.48
N VAL A 232 24.54 28.88 -14.52
CA VAL A 232 24.12 28.68 -15.92
C VAL A 232 25.05 27.75 -16.70
N LYS A 233 26.31 27.60 -16.27
CA LYS A 233 27.30 26.76 -16.98
C LYS A 233 28.32 26.15 -16.02
N ILE A 234 28.70 24.90 -16.32
CA ILE A 234 29.79 24.15 -15.67
C ILE A 234 30.83 23.84 -16.76
N GLN A 235 32.11 24.00 -16.47
CA GLN A 235 33.20 23.76 -17.42
C GLN A 235 34.31 22.87 -16.81
N ASP A 236 34.80 21.90 -17.58
CA ASP A 236 36.06 21.14 -17.38
C ASP A 236 37.30 21.85 -17.92
#